data_AF-A0A7L5SYM9-F1
#
_entry.id   AF-A0A7L5SYM9-F1
#
_cell.length_a   1.000
_cell.length_b   1.000
_cell.length_c   1.000
_cell.angle_alpha   90.00
_cell.angle_beta   90.00
_cell.angle_gamma   90.00
#
_symmetry.space_group_name_H-M   'P 1'
#
loop_
_entity.id
_entity.type
_entity.pdbx_description
1 polymer ?
#
loop_
_entity_poly.entity_id
_entity_poly.type
_entity_poly.pdbx_seq_one_letter_code
_entity_poly.pdbx_strand_id
1 'polypeptide(L)'
;MTPQPDNDRYLDQLHRDEITVAMNWVIRTCQDIVREWSHRSFWTPTGIPTGTTPTTDHLIHSARTDVLNKLRHQIDGAEAIITNAEHERAKRQQ
;
A
#
# COMPACT_ATOMS: atom_id res chain seq x y z
N MET A 1 -33.63 -19.01 13.54
CA MET A 1 -32.95 -18.83 12.25
C MET A 1 -31.46 -18.89 12.56
N THR A 2 -30.86 -20.07 12.42
CA THR A 2 -29.44 -20.30 12.71
C THR A 2 -28.58 -19.63 11.63
N PRO A 3 -27.44 -19.00 11.97
CA PRO A 3 -26.51 -18.52 10.97
C PRO A 3 -26.00 -19.73 10.17
N GLN A 4 -26.03 -19.60 8.84
CA GLN A 4 -25.69 -20.69 7.94
C GLN A 4 -24.16 -20.76 7.85
N PRO A 5 -23.52 -21.85 8.32
CA PRO A 5 -22.06 -21.95 8.47
C PRO A 5 -21.28 -21.77 7.16
N ASP A 6 -21.94 -21.95 6.02
CA ASP A 6 -21.37 -21.74 4.69
C ASP A 6 -21.16 -20.25 4.37
N ASN A 7 -22.06 -19.37 4.84
CA ASN A 7 -21.91 -17.92 4.64
C ASN A 7 -20.74 -17.36 5.45
N ASP A 8 -20.54 -17.84 6.68
CA ASP A 8 -19.44 -17.38 7.52
C ASP A 8 -18.08 -17.79 6.95
N ARG A 9 -17.97 -19.03 6.44
CA ARG A 9 -16.76 -19.51 5.76
C ARG A 9 -16.49 -18.76 4.45
N TYR A 10 -17.54 -18.49 3.67
CA TYR A 10 -17.42 -17.72 2.44
C TYR A 10 -16.92 -16.29 2.71
N LEU A 11 -17.48 -15.62 3.72
CA LEU A 11 -17.08 -14.26 4.07
C LEU A 11 -15.67 -14.20 4.69
N ASP A 12 -15.27 -15.21 5.47
CA ASP A 12 -13.89 -15.31 5.98
C ASP A 12 -12.90 -15.50 4.82
N GLN A 13 -13.24 -16.33 3.83
CA GLN A 13 -12.43 -16.49 2.62
C GLN A 13 -12.34 -15.18 1.82
N LEU A 14 -13.46 -14.47 1.65
CA LEU A 14 -13.48 -13.18 0.96
C LEU A 14 -12.55 -12.16 1.61
N HIS A 15 -12.61 -11.99 2.94
CA HIS A 15 -11.72 -11.06 3.64
C HIS A 15 -10.25 -11.47 3.51
N ARG A 16 -9.93 -12.77 3.57
CA ARG A 16 -8.55 -13.26 3.35
C ARG A 16 -8.04 -12.92 1.96
N ASP A 17 -8.88 -13.10 0.95
CA ASP A 17 -8.54 -12.81 -0.44
C ASP A 17 -8.33 -11.30 -0.63
N GLU A 18 -9.21 -10.46 -0.08
CA GLU A 18 -9.08 -9.00 -0.11
C GLU A 18 -7.80 -8.51 0.56
N ILE A 19 -7.49 -8.99 1.77
CA ILE A 19 -6.25 -8.66 2.47
C ILE A 19 -5.03 -9.10 1.65
N THR A 20 -5.08 -10.31 1.08
CA THR A 20 -3.98 -10.83 0.26
C THR A 20 -3.75 -9.98 -0.98
N VAL A 21 -4.82 -9.58 -1.68
CA VAL A 21 -4.75 -8.70 -2.84
C VAL A 21 -4.19 -7.33 -2.45
N ALA A 22 -4.66 -6.74 -1.33
CA ALA A 22 -4.19 -5.46 -0.84
C ALA A 22 -2.68 -5.49 -0.52
N MET A 23 -2.22 -6.50 0.20
CA MET A 23 -0.80 -6.64 0.54
C MET A 23 0.07 -6.92 -0.69
N ASN A 24 -0.43 -7.69 -1.66
CA ASN A 24 0.25 -7.88 -2.94
C ASN A 24 0.43 -6.55 -3.70
N TRP A 25 -0.57 -5.65 -3.64
CA TRP A 25 -0.48 -4.31 -4.22
C TRP A 25 0.55 -3.42 -3.53
N VAL A 26 0.65 -3.48 -2.20
CA VAL A 26 1.71 -2.79 -1.44
C VAL A 26 3.09 -3.26 -1.91
N ILE A 27 3.31 -4.59 -1.98
CA ILE A 27 4.60 -5.15 -2.41
C ILE A 27 4.94 -4.74 -3.85
N ARG A 28 3.98 -4.79 -4.77
CA ARG A 28 4.18 -4.36 -6.17
C ARG A 28 4.55 -2.88 -6.24
N THR A 29 3.91 -2.03 -5.45
CA THR A 29 4.24 -0.60 -5.41
C THR A 29 5.64 -0.35 -4.88
N CYS A 30 6.09 -1.10 -3.86
CA CYS A 30 7.47 -1.05 -3.40
C CYS A 30 8.45 -1.46 -4.51
N GLN A 31 8.13 -2.50 -5.28
CA GLN A 31 8.95 -2.94 -6.42
C GLN A 31 9.03 -1.86 -7.50
N ASP A 32 7.90 -1.23 -7.84
CA ASP A 32 7.86 -0.15 -8.83
C ASP A 32 8.69 1.06 -8.38
N ILE A 33 8.57 1.47 -7.11
CA ILE A 33 9.38 2.55 -6.52
C ILE A 33 10.87 2.25 -6.61
N VAL A 34 11.29 1.03 -6.24
CA VAL A 34 12.70 0.64 -6.32
C VAL A 34 13.18 0.63 -7.77
N ARG A 35 12.36 0.13 -8.69
CA ARG A 35 12.72 0.07 -10.11
C ARG A 35 12.84 1.45 -10.76
N GLU A 36 11.96 2.37 -10.39
CA GLU A 36 11.85 3.69 -11.03
C GLU A 36 12.80 4.72 -10.41
N TRP A 37 12.96 4.69 -9.08
CA TRP A 37 13.61 5.77 -8.33
C TRP A 37 14.88 5.33 -7.59
N SER A 38 15.31 4.08 -7.75
CA SER A 38 16.57 3.60 -7.18
C SER A 38 17.67 3.47 -8.23
N HIS A 39 18.85 3.96 -7.88
CA HIS A 39 20.08 3.62 -8.58
C HIS A 39 21.07 3.05 -7.56
N ARG A 40 21.57 1.82 -7.82
CA ARG A 40 22.47 1.10 -6.91
C ARG A 40 21.95 1.04 -5.46
N SER A 41 20.65 0.82 -5.29
CA SER A 41 19.97 0.76 -4.00
C SER A 41 19.85 2.10 -3.25
N PHE A 42 20.17 3.23 -3.88
CA PHE A 42 19.96 4.57 -3.32
C PHE A 42 18.82 5.28 -4.05
N TRP A 43 17.99 6.00 -3.30
CA TRP A 43 17.01 6.91 -3.90
C TRP A 43 17.74 7.98 -4.71
N THR A 44 17.29 8.17 -5.94
CA THR A 44 17.82 9.19 -6.85
C THR A 44 16.66 10.04 -7.36
N PRO A 45 16.58 11.33 -6.99
CA PRO A 45 15.53 12.21 -7.49
C PRO A 45 15.68 12.40 -9.00
N THR A 46 14.57 12.35 -9.73
CA THR A 46 14.56 12.58 -11.19
C THR A 46 14.25 14.02 -11.53
N GLY A 47 14.46 14.41 -12.79
CA GLY A 47 14.15 15.76 -13.29
C GLY A 47 15.24 16.81 -13.06
N ILE A 48 16.39 16.42 -12.48
CA ILE A 48 17.52 17.33 -12.29
C ILE A 48 18.50 17.17 -13.46
N PRO A 49 18.84 18.25 -14.17
CA PRO A 49 19.88 18.21 -15.20
C PRO A 49 21.21 17.69 -14.63
N THR A 50 21.87 16.81 -15.39
CA THR A 50 23.17 16.24 -15.01
C THR A 50 24.17 17.34 -14.68
N GLY A 51 24.80 17.25 -13.50
CA GLY A 51 25.80 18.22 -13.04
C GLY A 51 25.25 19.38 -12.19
N THR A 52 23.93 19.45 -11.98
CA THR A 52 23.31 20.42 -11.07
C THR A 52 23.04 19.78 -9.71
N THR A 53 23.47 20.45 -8.64
CA THR A 53 23.12 20.02 -7.28
C THR A 53 21.63 20.30 -7.02
N PRO A 54 20.84 19.31 -6.58
CA PRO A 54 19.44 19.50 -6.17
C PRO A 54 19.32 20.57 -5.09
N THR A 55 18.31 21.42 -5.17
CA THR A 55 17.91 22.26 -4.02
C THR A 55 17.14 21.41 -3.00
N THR A 56 17.12 21.84 -1.74
CA THR A 56 16.33 21.16 -0.69
C THR A 56 14.85 21.06 -1.05
N ASP A 57 14.26 22.12 -1.61
CA ASP A 57 12.85 22.13 -2.02
C ASP A 57 12.57 21.11 -3.13
N HIS A 58 13.50 20.96 -4.09
CA HIS A 58 13.41 19.93 -5.11
C HIS A 58 13.44 18.53 -4.47
N LEU A 59 14.37 18.29 -3.54
CA LEU A 59 14.43 17.00 -2.84
C LEU A 59 13.15 16.70 -2.06
N ILE A 60 12.57 17.70 -1.38
CA ILE A 60 11.30 17.55 -0.66
C ILE A 60 10.17 17.20 -1.63
N HIS A 61 10.08 17.90 -2.78
CA HIS A 61 9.05 17.64 -3.77
C HIS A 61 9.19 16.24 -4.39
N SER A 62 10.39 15.88 -4.86
CA SER A 62 10.67 14.55 -5.42
C SER A 62 10.40 13.45 -4.41
N ALA A 63 10.87 13.56 -3.16
CA ALA A 63 10.62 12.53 -2.15
C ALA A 63 9.12 12.29 -1.92
N ARG A 64 8.31 13.37 -1.91
CA ARG A 64 6.86 13.27 -1.78
C ARG A 64 6.22 12.58 -2.97
N THR A 65 6.53 13.03 -4.18
CA THR A 65 5.89 12.54 -5.41
C THR A 65 6.35 11.13 -5.78
N ASP A 66 7.64 10.86 -5.67
CA ASP A 66 8.28 9.64 -6.17
C ASP A 66 7.99 8.45 -5.24
N VAL A 67 8.05 8.68 -3.92
CA VAL A 67 8.08 7.61 -2.92
C VAL A 67 6.92 7.75 -1.92
N LEU A 68 6.88 8.85 -1.17
CA LEU A 68 6.06 8.92 0.04
C LEU A 68 4.56 8.87 -0.27
N ASN A 69 4.09 9.60 -1.28
CA ASN A 69 2.67 9.62 -1.63
C ASN A 69 2.21 8.26 -2.18
N LYS A 70 3.04 7.61 -3.00
CA LYS A 70 2.75 6.28 -3.55
C LYS A 70 2.64 5.24 -2.42
N LEU A 71 3.60 5.21 -1.50
CA LEU A 71 3.56 4.29 -0.36
C LEU A 71 2.38 4.58 0.58
N ARG A 72 2.17 5.85 0.93
CA ARG A 72 1.08 6.27 1.81
C ARG A 72 -0.27 5.80 1.27
N HIS A 73 -0.52 6.04 -0.01
CA HIS A 73 -1.79 5.64 -0.63
C HIS A 73 -2.05 4.13 -0.53
N GLN A 74 -1.05 3.30 -0.76
CA GLN A 74 -1.21 1.84 -0.70
C GLN A 74 -1.34 1.33 0.74
N ILE A 75 -0.59 1.91 1.67
CA ILE A 75 -0.67 1.57 3.10
C ILE A 75 -2.06 1.92 3.63
N ASP A 76 -2.52 3.15 3.39
CA ASP A 76 -3.83 3.61 3.87
C ASP A 76 -4.97 2.75 3.28
N GLY A 77 -4.85 2.34 2.01
CA GLY A 77 -5.81 1.43 1.37
C GLY A 77 -5.82 0.03 2.00
N ALA A 78 -4.65 -0.53 2.29
CA ALA A 78 -4.55 -1.83 2.94
C ALA A 78 -5.08 -1.79 4.39
N GLU A 79 -4.75 -0.74 5.14
CA GLU A 79 -5.26 -0.52 6.51
C GLU A 79 -6.79 -0.40 6.52
N ALA A 80 -7.39 0.29 5.55
CA ALA A 80 -8.84 0.40 5.45
C ALA A 80 -9.52 -0.96 5.23
N ILE A 81 -8.95 -1.82 4.35
CA ILE A 81 -9.46 -3.17 4.10
C ILE A 81 -9.38 -4.03 5.36
N ILE A 82 -8.23 -4.00 6.06
CA ILE A 82 -8.03 -4.76 7.29
C ILE A 82 -9.00 -4.29 8.38
N THR A 83 -9.12 -2.98 8.58
CA THR A 83 -10.04 -2.40 9.56
C THR A 83 -11.49 -2.80 9.29
N ASN A 84 -11.90 -2.82 8.02
CA ASN A 84 -13.24 -3.26 7.64
C ASN A 84 -13.46 -4.75 7.95
N ALA A 85 -12.49 -5.61 7.61
CA ALA A 85 -12.54 -7.04 7.91
C ALA A 85 -12.62 -7.31 9.43
N GLU A 86 -11.86 -6.56 10.24
CA GLU A 86 -11.88 -6.63 11.70
C GLU A 86 -13.26 -6.23 12.26
N HIS A 87 -13.81 -5.11 11.78
CA HIS A 87 -15.13 -4.62 12.19
C HIS A 87 -16.25 -5.62 11.87
N GLU A 88 -16.26 -6.16 10.65
CA GLU A 88 -17.23 -7.15 10.24
C GLU A 88 -17.11 -8.47 11.02
N ARG A 89 -15.88 -8.86 11.40
CA ARG A 89 -15.65 -10.01 12.28
C ARG A 89 -16.17 -9.75 13.69
N ALA A 90 -15.93 -8.56 14.25
CA ALA A 90 -16.39 -8.19 15.58
C ALA A 90 -17.92 -8.18 15.68
N LYS A 91 -18.63 -7.65 14.67
CA LYS A 91 -20.09 -7.68 14.62
C LYS A 91 -20.69 -9.08 14.67
N ARG A 92 -20.01 -10.09 14.08
CA ARG A 92 -20.49 -11.48 14.06
C ARG A 92 -20.24 -12.23 15.37
N GLN A 93 -19.37 -11.71 16.23
CA GLN A 93 -19.05 -12.30 17.52
C GLN A 93 -19.92 -11.75 18.67
N GLN A 94 -20.76 -10.74 18.39
CA GLN A 94 -21.75 -10.18 19.31
C GLN A 94 -23.12 -10.84 19.12
#